data_AF-A0A1C2C183-F1
#
_entry.id   AF-A0A1C2C183-F1
#
_cell.length_a   1.000
_cell.length_b   1.000
_cell.length_c   1.000
_cell.angle_alpha   90.00
_cell.angle_beta   90.00
_cell.angle_gamma   90.00
#
_symmetry.space_group_name_H-M   'P 1'
#
loop_
_entity.id
_entity.type
_entity.pdbx_description
1 polymer ?
#
loop_
_entity_poly.entity_id
_entity_poly.type
_entity_poly.pdbx_seq_one_letter_code
_entity_poly.pdbx_strand_id
1 'polypeptide(L)'
;MLGTDENPIMLVPESAHRPKLVKHLLPGFIPRKPKDEKKADKTSDGLRTNNGGIDLNKWGSSERNYYIENVVNNKFLSHLETKLALYLYSIFTHKGEFYYPGYIFIVRDTPDYSVFNRRFDDYICVYGYHQTEELHYYIAGFFDLFKRLELLFVEDYQKELSNALDSLHDFGYITVTDIVEENLYSNRHPKTSAIPKIDTKAVKRKPRLKHIRIGRWMVHTPYWTKLLLQVPSEPSIPQKPKSAKKAEEAADIVKS
;
A
#
# COMPACT_ATOMS: atom_id res chain seq x y z
N MET A 1 18.12 20.82 -12.61
CA MET A 1 18.59 19.66 -11.84
C MET A 1 17.44 19.17 -10.96
N LEU A 2 17.30 17.87 -10.72
CA LEU A 2 16.20 17.34 -9.90
C LEU A 2 16.70 16.86 -8.55
N GLY A 3 15.90 17.03 -7.49
CA GLY A 3 16.23 16.53 -6.17
C GLY A 3 17.46 17.20 -5.57
N THR A 4 17.54 18.53 -5.67
CA THR A 4 18.58 19.34 -5.01
C THR A 4 18.02 19.97 -3.74
N ASP A 5 18.85 20.61 -2.92
CA ASP A 5 18.37 21.28 -1.69
C ASP A 5 17.38 22.42 -1.98
N GLU A 6 17.59 23.12 -3.10
CA GLU A 6 16.67 24.18 -3.59
C GLU A 6 15.40 23.60 -4.23
N ASN A 7 15.49 22.42 -4.83
CA ASN A 7 14.39 21.74 -5.52
C ASN A 7 14.32 20.26 -5.12
N PRO A 8 13.94 19.97 -3.87
CA PRO A 8 13.92 18.61 -3.35
C PRO A 8 12.68 17.86 -3.84
N ILE A 9 12.75 16.53 -3.83
CA ILE A 9 11.59 15.68 -4.16
C ILE A 9 10.68 15.57 -2.94
N MET A 10 9.39 15.83 -3.13
CA MET A 10 8.41 15.65 -2.06
C MET A 10 7.91 14.22 -2.00
N LEU A 11 8.21 13.55 -0.89
CA LEU A 11 7.72 12.21 -0.62
C LEU A 11 6.21 12.19 -0.47
N VAL A 12 5.59 11.11 -0.97
CA VAL A 12 4.20 10.80 -0.68
C VAL A 12 4.04 10.59 0.84
N PRO A 13 2.97 11.08 1.48
CA PRO A 13 2.75 10.82 2.90
C PRO A 13 2.55 9.33 3.19
N GLU A 14 2.89 8.87 4.39
CA GLU A 14 2.55 7.51 4.83
C GLU A 14 1.04 7.27 4.74
N SER A 15 0.22 8.29 5.02
CA SER A 15 -1.23 8.27 4.89
C SER A 15 -1.75 8.37 3.44
N ALA A 16 -0.95 7.98 2.44
CA ALA A 16 -1.35 7.96 1.04
C ALA A 16 -2.67 7.21 0.83
N HIS A 17 -3.40 7.55 -0.25
CA HIS A 17 -4.61 6.82 -0.60
C HIS A 17 -4.29 5.38 -0.99
N ARG A 18 -5.08 4.42 -0.48
CA ARG A 18 -4.86 2.97 -0.65
C ARG A 18 -6.12 2.31 -1.20
N PRO A 19 -6.45 2.55 -2.48
CA PRO A 19 -7.76 2.21 -3.04
C PRO A 19 -8.03 0.70 -3.03
N LYS A 20 -7.03 -0.14 -3.33
CA LYS A 20 -7.18 -1.60 -3.27
C LYS A 20 -7.45 -2.06 -1.85
N LEU A 21 -6.65 -1.60 -0.88
CA LEU A 21 -6.87 -1.92 0.52
C LEU A 21 -8.30 -1.57 0.97
N VAL A 22 -8.74 -0.33 0.68
CA VAL A 22 -10.07 0.17 1.04
C VAL A 22 -11.18 -0.67 0.41
N LYS A 23 -11.05 -1.05 -0.87
CA LYS A 23 -12.02 -1.90 -1.56
C LYS A 23 -12.19 -3.25 -0.87
N HIS A 24 -11.11 -3.87 -0.43
CA HIS A 24 -11.14 -5.20 0.20
C HIS A 24 -11.57 -5.16 1.66
N LEU A 25 -11.34 -4.02 2.31
CA LEU A 25 -11.72 -3.82 3.68
C LEU A 25 -13.22 -3.79 3.91
N LEU A 26 -13.99 -3.38 2.92
CA LEU A 26 -15.42 -3.13 3.10
C LEU A 26 -16.23 -3.28 1.81
N PRO A 27 -17.21 -4.19 1.80
CA PRO A 27 -18.50 -3.88 1.21
C PRO A 27 -19.21 -2.87 2.14
N GLY A 28 -19.07 -1.55 1.88
CA GLY A 28 -19.80 -0.50 2.62
C GLY A 28 -19.00 0.56 3.38
N PHE A 29 -17.72 0.83 3.05
CA PHE A 29 -16.96 1.91 3.69
C PHE A 29 -17.32 3.27 3.15
N ILE A 30 -17.69 4.16 4.07
CA ILE A 30 -17.76 5.59 3.79
C ILE A 30 -16.62 6.25 4.55
N PRO A 31 -15.56 6.76 3.89
CA PRO A 31 -14.64 7.67 4.55
C PRO A 31 -15.43 8.93 4.93
N ARG A 32 -15.78 9.11 6.21
CA ARG A 32 -16.44 10.33 6.66
C ARG A 32 -15.42 11.48 6.73
N LYS A 33 -15.83 12.64 6.20
CA LYS A 33 -15.05 13.88 6.25
C LYS A 33 -14.76 14.29 7.70
N PRO A 34 -13.64 15.00 7.94
CA PRO A 34 -13.11 15.32 9.27
C PRO A 34 -13.86 16.45 10.01
N LYS A 35 -15.20 16.46 10.00
CA LYS A 35 -15.98 17.55 10.60
C LYS A 35 -16.55 17.29 11.99
N ASP A 36 -16.62 16.04 12.44
CA ASP A 36 -17.24 15.71 13.72
C ASP A 36 -16.24 15.07 14.68
N GLU A 37 -15.26 15.85 15.13
CA GLU A 37 -14.44 15.54 16.30
C GLU A 37 -15.22 15.89 17.58
N LYS A 38 -16.21 15.07 17.94
CA LYS A 38 -16.74 15.10 19.32
C LYS A 38 -16.89 13.69 19.89
N LYS A 39 -15.90 13.38 20.74
CA LYS A 39 -15.85 12.40 21.83
C LYS A 39 -16.10 10.94 21.45
N ALA A 40 -15.06 10.10 21.61
CA ALA A 40 -15.29 8.69 21.92
C ALA A 40 -14.24 8.14 22.90
N ASP A 41 -14.70 7.11 23.60
CA ASP A 41 -14.10 6.40 24.71
C ASP A 41 -12.84 5.61 24.37
N LYS A 42 -11.95 5.57 25.35
CA LYS A 42 -10.69 4.82 25.36
C LYS A 42 -10.96 3.38 25.78
N THR A 43 -11.46 2.49 24.91
CA THR A 43 -11.37 1.05 25.19
C THR A 43 -11.16 0.19 23.94
N SER A 44 -10.11 -0.64 24.04
CA SER A 44 -9.71 -1.80 23.23
C SER A 44 -9.10 -1.55 21.84
N ASP A 45 -7.90 -2.10 21.66
CA ASP A 45 -7.09 -2.27 20.44
C ASP A 45 -6.38 -1.07 19.80
N GLY A 46 -6.67 0.17 20.17
CA GLY A 46 -5.89 1.34 19.71
C GLY A 46 -6.05 1.68 18.22
N LEU A 47 -6.26 0.71 17.34
CA LEU A 47 -6.38 0.81 15.88
C LEU A 47 -7.67 1.46 15.38
N ARG A 48 -8.67 1.65 16.25
CA ARG A 48 -9.90 2.34 15.88
C ARG A 48 -9.80 3.81 16.28
N THR A 49 -10.08 4.67 15.32
CA THR A 49 -10.40 6.08 15.61
C THR A 49 -11.70 6.15 16.38
N ASN A 50 -11.92 7.26 17.08
CA ASN A 50 -13.15 7.56 17.81
C ASN A 50 -14.43 7.47 16.96
N ASN A 51 -14.29 7.42 15.64
CA ASN A 51 -15.38 7.39 14.68
C ASN A 51 -15.60 6.00 14.05
N GLY A 52 -15.04 4.94 14.64
CA GLY A 52 -15.20 3.55 14.17
C GLY A 52 -14.38 3.18 12.92
N GLY A 53 -13.67 4.14 12.32
CA GLY A 53 -12.72 3.92 11.23
C GLY A 53 -11.36 3.43 11.74
N ILE A 54 -10.56 2.82 10.87
CA ILE A 54 -9.22 2.35 11.23
C ILE A 54 -8.24 3.53 11.17
N ASP A 55 -7.54 3.78 12.28
CA ASP A 55 -6.47 4.77 12.36
C ASP A 55 -5.20 4.18 11.75
N LEU A 56 -4.97 4.46 10.47
CA LEU A 56 -3.80 3.98 9.72
C LEU A 56 -2.49 4.65 10.16
N ASN A 57 -2.55 5.62 11.07
CA ASN A 57 -1.37 6.32 11.61
C ASN A 57 -0.95 5.81 12.99
N LYS A 58 -1.76 4.97 13.66
CA LYS A 58 -1.41 4.43 14.97
C LYS A 58 -0.46 3.24 14.88
N TRP A 59 0.54 3.27 15.75
CA TRP A 59 1.60 2.28 15.83
C TRP A 59 1.18 1.16 16.79
N GLY A 60 1.20 -0.08 16.32
CA GLY A 60 1.11 -1.28 17.16
C GLY A 60 2.48 -1.73 17.71
N SER A 61 2.53 -2.83 18.46
CA SER A 61 3.79 -3.31 19.04
C SER A 61 4.75 -3.84 17.97
N SER A 62 6.06 -3.66 18.22
CA SER A 62 7.17 -4.12 17.36
C SER A 62 7.49 -5.61 17.51
N GLU A 63 6.76 -6.33 18.36
CA GLU A 63 7.14 -7.66 18.85
C GLU A 63 6.77 -8.82 17.91
N ARG A 64 6.21 -8.55 16.71
CA ARG A 64 5.85 -9.60 15.73
C ARG A 64 6.11 -9.18 14.29
N ASN A 65 6.40 -10.18 13.46
CA ASN A 65 6.60 -10.00 12.03
C ASN A 65 5.27 -9.93 11.25
N TYR A 66 4.42 -8.98 11.62
CA TYR A 66 3.10 -8.81 11.00
C TYR A 66 3.19 -8.47 9.52
N TYR A 67 4.30 -7.87 9.07
CA TYR A 67 4.49 -7.60 7.65
C TYR A 67 4.50 -8.90 6.83
N ILE A 68 5.33 -9.88 7.22
CA ILE A 68 5.39 -11.17 6.53
C ILE A 68 4.03 -11.88 6.64
N GLU A 69 3.42 -11.89 7.82
CA GLU A 69 2.10 -12.50 8.00
C GLU A 69 1.04 -11.86 7.08
N ASN A 70 1.05 -10.53 6.97
CA ASN A 70 0.15 -9.80 6.08
C ASN A 70 0.37 -10.19 4.62
N VAL A 71 1.63 -10.21 4.18
CA VAL A 71 1.98 -10.58 2.80
C VAL A 71 1.55 -12.00 2.48
N VAL A 72 1.86 -12.97 3.35
CA VAL A 72 1.58 -14.39 3.12
C VAL A 72 0.08 -14.69 3.17
N ASN A 73 -0.68 -14.00 4.03
CA ASN A 73 -2.12 -14.21 4.18
C ASN A 73 -2.96 -13.40 3.17
N ASN A 74 -2.36 -12.48 2.41
CA ASN A 74 -3.08 -11.69 1.42
C ASN A 74 -3.26 -12.44 0.09
N LYS A 75 -4.38 -13.15 -0.02
CA LYS A 75 -4.79 -13.87 -1.25
C LYS A 75 -5.00 -12.98 -2.48
N PHE A 76 -4.96 -11.65 -2.35
CA PHE A 76 -5.13 -10.72 -3.46
C PHE A 76 -3.81 -10.26 -4.06
N LEU A 77 -2.67 -10.64 -3.48
CA LEU A 77 -1.37 -10.45 -4.12
C LEU A 77 -1.11 -11.57 -5.13
N SER A 78 -0.61 -11.19 -6.28
CA SER A 78 0.05 -12.08 -7.23
C SER A 78 1.36 -12.63 -6.67
N HIS A 79 1.89 -13.67 -7.33
CA HIS A 79 3.19 -14.25 -6.98
C HIS A 79 4.33 -13.24 -7.07
N LEU A 80 4.32 -12.40 -8.10
CA LEU A 80 5.30 -11.32 -8.27
C LEU A 80 5.23 -10.31 -7.12
N GLU A 81 4.03 -9.80 -6.81
CA GLU A 81 3.83 -8.84 -5.73
C GLU A 81 4.25 -9.42 -4.37
N THR A 82 3.94 -10.69 -4.12
CA THR A 82 4.33 -11.41 -2.89
C THR A 82 5.85 -11.50 -2.78
N LYS A 83 6.53 -12.01 -3.81
CA LYS A 83 7.99 -12.10 -3.86
C LYS A 83 8.65 -10.74 -3.72
N LEU A 84 8.12 -9.73 -4.40
CA LEU A 84 8.63 -8.36 -4.36
C LEU A 84 8.47 -7.75 -2.97
N ALA A 85 7.32 -7.93 -2.31
CA ALA A 85 7.09 -7.44 -0.96
C ALA A 85 8.06 -8.08 0.05
N LEU A 86 8.27 -9.40 -0.02
CA LEU A 86 9.23 -10.12 0.84
C LEU A 86 10.68 -9.70 0.56
N TYR A 87 11.03 -9.50 -0.72
CA TYR A 87 12.35 -9.03 -1.10
C TYR A 87 12.62 -7.61 -0.58
N LEU A 88 11.68 -6.68 -0.77
CA LEU A 88 11.76 -5.32 -0.22
C LEU A 88 11.85 -5.35 1.30
N TYR A 89 11.04 -6.18 1.96
CA TYR A 89 11.11 -6.37 3.42
C TYR A 89 12.53 -6.75 3.87
N SER A 90 13.20 -7.68 3.19
CA SER A 90 14.57 -8.09 3.53
C SER A 90 15.60 -6.95 3.38
N ILE A 91 15.37 -6.01 2.45
CA ILE A 91 16.23 -4.82 2.29
C ILE A 91 16.00 -3.83 3.44
N PHE A 92 14.73 -3.62 3.82
CA PHE A 92 14.37 -2.69 4.90
C PHE A 92 14.65 -3.24 6.29
N THR A 93 14.84 -4.55 6.44
CA THR A 93 15.12 -5.22 7.71
C THR A 93 16.54 -5.76 7.76
N HIS A 94 17.50 -4.85 7.87
CA HIS A 94 18.89 -5.25 8.03
C HIS A 94 19.22 -5.39 9.53
N LYS A 95 19.74 -6.55 9.94
CA LYS A 95 20.09 -6.88 11.35
C LYS A 95 18.90 -6.84 12.34
N GLY A 96 17.68 -7.04 11.86
CA GLY A 96 16.48 -7.09 12.72
C GLY A 96 15.88 -5.72 13.06
N GLU A 97 16.45 -4.63 12.56
CA GLU A 97 15.90 -3.28 12.70
C GLU A 97 15.35 -2.76 11.38
N PHE A 98 14.25 -2.00 11.44
CA PHE A 98 13.62 -1.41 10.27
C PHE A 98 14.24 -0.07 9.89
N TYR A 99 14.69 0.06 8.65
CA TYR A 99 15.05 1.33 8.06
C TYR A 99 13.83 2.02 7.43
N TYR A 100 13.10 2.77 8.26
CA TYR A 100 11.89 3.48 7.84
C TYR A 100 12.07 4.64 6.85
N PRO A 101 13.22 5.35 6.77
CA PRO A 101 13.39 6.46 5.82
C PRO A 101 13.21 6.06 4.35
N GLY A 102 13.47 4.79 4.00
CA GLY A 102 13.33 4.26 2.65
C GLY A 102 14.63 4.18 1.87
N TYR A 103 14.55 3.75 0.62
CA TYR A 103 15.69 3.80 -0.30
C TYR A 103 15.25 4.27 -1.69
N ILE A 104 16.21 4.70 -2.49
CA ILE A 104 16.00 4.98 -3.91
C ILE A 104 16.31 3.71 -4.72
N PHE A 105 15.36 3.35 -5.57
CA PHE A 105 15.42 2.18 -6.42
C PHE A 105 15.42 2.57 -7.90
N ILE A 106 16.29 1.93 -8.67
CA ILE A 106 16.24 1.93 -10.12
C ILE A 106 15.22 0.87 -10.54
N VAL A 107 14.16 1.30 -11.21
CA VAL A 107 13.01 0.45 -11.57
C VAL A 107 12.85 0.25 -13.08
N ARG A 108 13.84 0.71 -13.87
CA ARG A 108 13.88 0.61 -15.32
C ARG A 108 15.29 0.40 -15.82
N ASP A 109 15.40 -0.24 -16.98
CA ASP A 109 16.66 -0.43 -17.68
C ASP A 109 17.42 0.89 -17.82
N THR A 110 18.63 0.90 -17.27
CA THR A 110 19.54 2.04 -17.31
C THR A 110 20.92 1.49 -17.67
N PRO A 111 21.39 1.72 -18.91
CA PRO A 111 22.61 1.08 -19.40
C PRO A 111 23.88 1.59 -18.70
N ASP A 112 23.84 2.78 -18.11
CA ASP A 112 24.96 3.39 -17.38
C ASP A 112 24.45 4.40 -16.32
N TYR A 113 25.08 4.40 -15.14
CA TYR A 113 24.85 5.38 -14.08
C TYR A 113 25.18 6.82 -14.51
N SER A 114 26.02 7.02 -15.54
CA SER A 114 26.30 8.35 -16.10
C SER A 114 25.05 9.09 -16.59
N VAL A 115 23.96 8.36 -16.90
CA VAL A 115 22.66 8.94 -17.24
C VAL A 115 22.08 9.74 -16.07
N PHE A 116 22.38 9.35 -14.83
CA PHE A 116 21.95 10.07 -13.63
C PHE A 116 22.77 11.35 -13.40
N ASN A 117 24.09 11.32 -13.62
CA ASN A 117 24.97 12.48 -13.45
C ASN A 117 24.58 13.68 -14.33
N ARG A 118 23.84 13.45 -15.42
CA ARG A 118 23.33 14.54 -16.29
C ARG A 118 22.08 15.23 -15.71
N ARG A 119 21.39 14.62 -14.75
CA ARG A 119 20.06 15.04 -14.29
C ARG A 119 20.00 15.31 -12.79
N PHE A 120 20.88 14.68 -12.03
CA PHE A 120 21.00 14.74 -10.58
C PHE A 120 22.42 15.15 -10.21
N ASP A 121 22.59 15.74 -9.03
CA ASP A 121 23.91 15.87 -8.39
C ASP A 121 24.40 14.49 -7.91
N ASP A 122 25.49 14.44 -7.14
CA ASP A 122 26.00 13.19 -6.54
C ASP A 122 25.01 12.55 -5.53
N TYR A 123 23.93 13.26 -5.20
CA TYR A 123 22.84 12.81 -4.35
C TYR A 123 21.47 13.31 -4.84
N ILE A 124 20.42 12.75 -4.24
CA ILE A 124 19.04 13.21 -4.38
C ILE A 124 18.53 13.61 -3.00
N CYS A 125 18.19 14.90 -2.86
CA CYS A 125 17.48 15.47 -1.72
C CYS A 125 15.99 15.18 -1.81
N VAL A 126 15.42 14.69 -0.71
CA VAL A 126 13.98 14.48 -0.56
C VAL A 126 13.49 15.08 0.74
N TYR A 127 12.24 15.55 0.73
CA TYR A 127 11.53 16.00 1.91
C TYR A 127 10.37 15.07 2.25
N GLY A 128 10.23 14.78 3.54
CA GLY A 128 9.00 14.23 4.10
C GLY A 128 7.80 15.13 3.80
N TYR A 129 6.59 14.56 3.86
CA TYR A 129 5.35 15.28 3.53
C TYR A 129 5.15 16.58 4.34
N HIS A 130 5.53 16.56 5.62
CA HIS A 130 5.45 17.71 6.51
C HIS A 130 6.68 18.63 6.44
N GLN A 131 7.65 18.34 5.56
CA GLN A 131 8.91 19.08 5.41
C GLN A 131 9.72 19.20 6.71
N THR A 132 9.48 18.28 7.65
CA THR A 132 10.20 18.22 8.92
C THR A 132 11.44 17.32 8.84
N GLU A 133 11.54 16.52 7.78
CA GLU A 133 12.61 15.53 7.58
C GLU A 133 13.20 15.74 6.19
N GLU A 134 14.45 16.18 6.15
CA GLU A 134 15.30 16.24 4.96
C GLU A 134 16.16 14.99 4.92
N LEU A 135 16.26 14.35 3.75
CA LEU A 135 17.09 13.17 3.55
C LEU A 135 17.86 13.27 2.24
N HIS A 136 19.15 12.93 2.29
CA HIS A 136 20.03 12.89 1.13
C HIS A 136 20.39 11.45 0.78
N TYR A 137 20.16 11.07 -0.47
CA TYR A 137 20.47 9.74 -0.99
C TYR A 137 21.56 9.84 -2.04
N TYR A 138 22.77 9.39 -1.70
CA TYR A 138 23.90 9.35 -2.64
C TYR A 138 23.70 8.29 -3.70
N ILE A 139 24.10 8.58 -4.95
CA ILE A 139 23.92 7.69 -6.11
C ILE A 139 24.50 6.28 -5.87
N ALA A 140 25.65 6.20 -5.19
CA ALA A 140 26.30 4.92 -4.85
C ALA A 140 25.43 4.00 -3.97
N GLY A 141 24.45 4.55 -3.25
CA GLY A 141 23.52 3.82 -2.40
C GLY A 141 22.22 3.36 -3.10
N PHE A 142 22.07 3.61 -4.40
CA PHE A 142 20.84 3.24 -5.12
C PHE A 142 20.77 1.73 -5.35
N PHE A 143 19.58 1.17 -5.13
CA PHE A 143 19.33 -0.25 -5.37
C PHE A 143 18.81 -0.48 -6.79
N ASP A 144 19.54 -1.29 -7.57
CA ASP A 144 19.08 -1.72 -8.89
C ASP A 144 18.04 -2.85 -8.78
N LEU A 145 16.79 -2.48 -8.56
CA LEU A 145 15.69 -3.42 -8.49
C LEU A 145 15.41 -4.06 -9.86
N PHE A 146 15.58 -3.28 -10.92
CA PHE A 146 15.38 -3.75 -12.29
C PHE A 146 16.27 -4.96 -12.60
N LYS A 147 17.58 -4.83 -12.42
CA LYS A 147 18.54 -5.91 -12.68
C LYS A 147 18.38 -7.08 -11.72
N ARG A 148 18.05 -6.81 -10.45
CA ARG A 148 17.84 -7.88 -9.46
C ARG A 148 16.60 -8.71 -9.73
N LEU A 149 15.56 -8.13 -10.31
CA LEU A 149 14.34 -8.88 -10.66
C LEU A 149 14.46 -9.62 -11.99
N GLU A 150 15.30 -9.17 -12.92
CA GLU A 150 15.68 -9.95 -14.10
C GLU A 150 16.20 -11.35 -13.71
N LEU A 151 16.92 -11.45 -12.60
CA LEU A 151 17.43 -12.72 -12.06
C LEU A 151 16.35 -13.56 -11.35
N LEU A 152 15.24 -12.94 -10.93
CA LEU A 152 14.19 -13.58 -10.13
C LEU A 152 12.94 -13.95 -10.95
N PHE A 153 12.81 -13.44 -12.17
CA PHE A 153 11.63 -13.58 -13.03
C PHE A 153 12.02 -13.81 -14.49
N VAL A 154 11.34 -14.76 -15.16
CA VAL A 154 11.71 -15.29 -16.49
C VAL A 154 11.01 -14.55 -17.65
N GLU A 155 10.00 -13.70 -17.37
CA GLU A 155 9.15 -13.04 -18.37
C GLU A 155 9.24 -11.51 -18.33
N ASP A 156 8.42 -10.78 -19.12
CA ASP A 156 8.44 -9.32 -19.38
C ASP A 156 8.15 -8.46 -18.13
N TYR A 157 9.07 -8.56 -17.16
CA TYR A 157 8.95 -8.08 -15.79
C TYR A 157 8.94 -6.56 -15.70
N GLN A 158 9.29 -5.83 -16.75
CA GLN A 158 9.45 -4.37 -16.69
C GLN A 158 8.10 -3.67 -16.52
N LYS A 159 7.10 -4.10 -17.29
CA LYS A 159 5.73 -3.58 -17.19
C LYS A 159 5.08 -4.06 -15.90
N GLU A 160 5.38 -5.29 -15.51
CA GLU A 160 4.83 -5.91 -14.32
C GLU A 160 5.41 -5.33 -13.03
N LEU A 161 6.69 -4.93 -13.01
CA LEU A 161 7.35 -4.35 -11.84
C LEU A 161 6.68 -3.03 -11.42
N SER A 162 6.45 -2.13 -12.38
CA SER A 162 5.78 -0.86 -12.07
C SER A 162 4.38 -1.12 -11.53
N ASN A 163 3.61 -2.01 -12.18
CA ASN A 163 2.27 -2.38 -11.73
C ASN A 163 2.28 -3.05 -10.35
N ALA A 164 3.25 -3.91 -10.07
CA ALA A 164 3.40 -4.60 -8.80
C ALA A 164 3.74 -3.61 -7.67
N LEU A 165 4.65 -2.66 -7.91
CA LEU A 165 4.97 -1.60 -6.96
C LEU A 165 3.74 -0.71 -6.67
N ASP A 166 3.02 -0.31 -7.72
CA ASP A 166 1.80 0.50 -7.57
C ASP A 166 0.70 -0.30 -6.82
N SER A 167 0.60 -1.60 -7.08
CA SER A 167 -0.32 -2.49 -6.34
C SER A 167 0.05 -2.62 -4.87
N LEU A 168 1.33 -2.85 -4.55
CA LEU A 168 1.83 -2.90 -3.18
C LEU A 168 1.62 -1.57 -2.45
N HIS A 169 1.74 -0.44 -3.17
CA HIS A 169 1.38 0.89 -2.67
C HIS A 169 -0.12 1.00 -2.38
N ASP A 170 -0.97 0.58 -3.30
CA ASP A 170 -2.43 0.64 -3.17
C ASP A 170 -2.97 -0.26 -2.06
N PHE A 171 -2.26 -1.35 -1.76
CA PHE A 171 -2.50 -2.18 -0.58
C PHE A 171 -1.84 -1.62 0.68
N GLY A 172 -0.90 -0.68 0.53
CA GLY A 172 -0.12 0.04 1.55
C GLY A 172 0.97 -0.78 2.24
N TYR A 173 1.44 -1.85 1.61
CA TYR A 173 2.67 -2.55 2.01
C TYR A 173 3.91 -1.66 1.93
N ILE A 174 3.91 -0.74 0.97
CA ILE A 174 4.98 0.23 0.76
C ILE A 174 4.38 1.58 0.46
N THR A 175 5.17 2.64 0.58
CA THR A 175 4.91 3.91 -0.10
C THR A 175 5.91 4.06 -1.24
N VAL A 176 5.46 4.68 -2.33
CA VAL A 176 6.22 4.83 -3.58
C VAL A 176 6.09 6.29 -3.98
N THR A 177 7.22 6.96 -4.13
CA THR A 177 7.31 8.32 -4.66
C THR A 177 8.14 8.29 -5.93
N ASP A 178 7.57 8.77 -7.02
CA ASP A 178 8.28 8.88 -8.29
C ASP A 178 9.28 10.04 -8.25
N ILE A 179 10.53 9.79 -8.65
CA ILE A 179 11.56 10.84 -8.73
C ILE A 179 11.47 11.49 -10.13
N VAL A 180 10.65 12.53 -10.23
CA VAL A 180 10.35 13.25 -11.47
C VAL A 180 10.12 14.74 -11.19
N GLU A 181 10.15 15.56 -12.24
CA GLU A 181 9.97 17.03 -12.15
C GLU A 181 8.66 17.40 -11.45
N GLU A 182 7.59 16.67 -11.75
CA GLU A 182 6.25 16.90 -11.24
C GLU A 182 6.17 16.71 -9.70
N ASN A 183 7.13 16.00 -9.12
CA ASN A 183 7.22 15.77 -7.67
C ASN A 183 8.23 16.67 -6.96
N LEU A 184 8.82 17.65 -7.64
CA LEU A 184 9.62 18.67 -6.98
C LEU A 184 8.75 19.51 -6.04
N TYR A 185 9.29 19.85 -4.88
CA TYR A 185 8.62 20.68 -3.89
C TYR A 185 8.17 22.03 -4.47
N SER A 186 9.07 22.70 -5.19
CA SER A 186 8.83 23.98 -5.85
C SER A 186 7.68 23.96 -6.87
N ASN A 187 7.37 22.78 -7.42
CA ASN A 187 6.27 22.60 -8.39
C ASN A 187 4.91 22.33 -7.71
N ARG A 188 4.87 22.03 -6.41
CA ARG A 188 3.62 21.84 -5.67
C ARG A 188 3.12 23.19 -5.16
N HIS A 189 2.19 23.78 -5.91
CA HIS A 189 1.64 25.12 -5.64
C HIS A 189 1.13 25.27 -4.19
N PRO A 190 1.55 26.30 -3.43
CA PRO A 190 1.15 26.49 -2.02
C PRO A 190 -0.32 26.89 -1.81
N LYS A 191 -1.08 27.20 -2.87
CA LYS A 191 -2.49 27.66 -2.76
C LYS A 191 -3.53 26.54 -2.73
N THR A 192 -3.12 25.29 -2.92
CA THR A 192 -4.01 24.14 -2.79
C THR A 192 -3.41 23.18 -1.79
N SER A 193 -3.80 23.33 -0.52
CA SER A 193 -3.68 22.31 0.55
C SER A 193 -4.46 21.02 0.25
N ALA A 194 -4.85 20.80 -1.01
CA ALA A 194 -5.30 19.53 -1.51
C ALA A 194 -4.06 18.75 -1.95
N ILE A 195 -3.95 17.51 -1.47
CA ILE A 195 -3.11 16.45 -2.06
C ILE A 195 -3.17 16.66 -3.58
N PRO A 196 -2.03 16.83 -4.28
CA PRO A 196 -2.06 17.06 -5.73
C PRO A 196 -2.93 15.95 -6.32
N LYS A 197 -4.05 16.33 -6.94
CA LYS A 197 -4.77 15.41 -7.81
C LYS A 197 -3.74 15.03 -8.85
N ILE A 198 -3.16 13.84 -8.71
CA ILE A 198 -2.28 13.26 -9.72
C ILE A 198 -3.12 13.31 -10.99
N ASP A 199 -2.77 14.23 -11.88
CA ASP A 199 -3.51 14.41 -13.12
C ASP A 199 -3.26 13.15 -13.94
N THR A 200 -4.22 12.23 -13.93
CA THR A 200 -4.13 10.94 -14.62
C THR A 200 -4.01 11.11 -16.13
N LYS A 201 -4.20 12.33 -16.66
CA LYS A 201 -3.98 12.67 -18.07
C LYS A 201 -2.54 13.08 -18.39
N ALA A 202 -1.71 13.37 -17.39
CA ALA A 202 -0.30 13.71 -17.55
C ALA A 202 0.63 12.50 -17.38
N VAL A 203 0.21 11.30 -17.83
CA VAL A 203 1.14 10.16 -17.92
C VAL A 203 1.98 10.33 -19.19
N LYS A 204 3.08 11.09 -19.12
CA LYS A 204 4.05 11.11 -20.24
C LYS A 204 5.40 10.47 -19.94
N ARG A 205 5.79 10.29 -18.68
CA ARG A 205 7.07 9.63 -18.37
C ARG A 205 6.92 8.67 -17.21
N LYS A 206 7.07 7.38 -17.50
CA LYS A 206 7.23 6.39 -16.47
C LYS A 206 8.61 6.59 -15.81
N PRO A 207 8.69 6.76 -14.49
CA PRO A 207 9.91 7.14 -13.78
C PRO A 207 10.97 6.04 -13.83
N ARG A 208 12.25 6.43 -13.89
CA ARG A 208 13.40 5.52 -13.79
C ARG A 208 13.78 5.23 -12.34
N LEU A 209 13.65 6.23 -11.49
CA LEU A 209 13.93 6.16 -10.06
C LEU A 209 12.64 6.30 -9.28
N LYS A 210 12.46 5.46 -8.27
CA LYS A 210 11.38 5.54 -7.29
C LYS A 210 11.99 5.52 -5.90
N HIS A 211 11.55 6.42 -5.02
CA HIS A 211 11.79 6.28 -3.59
C HIS A 211 10.73 5.38 -2.99
N ILE A 212 11.16 4.36 -2.25
CA ILE A 212 10.28 3.34 -1.67
C ILE A 212 10.54 3.25 -0.16
N ARG A 213 9.47 3.25 0.63
CA ARG A 213 9.50 2.96 2.07
C ARG A 213 8.58 1.80 2.40
N ILE A 214 8.87 1.09 3.47
CA ILE A 214 7.93 0.14 4.05
C ILE A 214 6.75 0.88 4.71
N GLY A 215 5.52 0.42 4.45
CA GLY A 215 4.34 0.99 5.08
C GLY A 215 4.30 0.62 6.55
N ARG A 216 4.51 1.61 7.43
CA ARG A 216 4.68 1.37 8.89
C ARG A 216 3.52 0.59 9.51
N TRP A 217 2.29 0.89 9.09
CA TRP A 217 1.09 0.25 9.61
C TRP A 217 1.01 -1.26 9.32
N MET A 218 1.56 -1.74 8.19
CA MET A 218 1.63 -3.18 7.86
C MET A 218 2.66 -3.93 8.72
N VAL A 219 3.65 -3.22 9.25
CA VAL A 219 4.65 -3.78 10.18
C VAL A 219 4.04 -4.00 11.55
N HIS A 220 3.12 -3.13 11.98
CA HIS A 220 2.64 -3.12 13.35
C HIS A 220 1.23 -3.72 13.54
N THR A 221 0.56 -4.15 12.48
CA THR A 221 -0.83 -4.63 12.56
C THR A 221 -1.05 -5.89 11.71
N PRO A 222 -1.61 -6.99 12.25
CA PRO A 222 -1.97 -8.20 11.48
C PRO A 222 -3.29 -8.00 10.72
N TYR A 223 -3.27 -7.16 9.70
CA TYR A 223 -4.43 -6.69 8.96
C TYR A 223 -5.21 -7.80 8.25
N TRP A 224 -4.50 -8.64 7.50
CA TRP A 224 -5.14 -9.66 6.66
C TRP A 224 -5.62 -10.86 7.46
N THR A 225 -4.90 -11.21 8.53
CA THR A 225 -5.35 -12.23 9.49
C THR A 225 -6.69 -11.82 10.14
N LYS A 226 -6.84 -10.55 10.53
CA LYS A 226 -8.11 -10.04 11.09
C LYS A 226 -9.23 -10.02 10.05
N LEU A 227 -8.93 -9.71 8.78
CA LEU A 227 -9.92 -9.71 7.70
C LEU A 227 -10.40 -11.11 7.32
N LEU A 228 -9.51 -12.11 7.32
CA LEU A 228 -9.88 -13.51 7.05
C LEU A 228 -10.87 -14.06 8.09
N LEU A 229 -10.77 -13.60 9.34
CA LEU A 229 -11.68 -13.98 10.43
C LEU A 229 -13.04 -13.27 10.39
N GLN A 230 -13.19 -12.22 9.57
CA GLN A 230 -14.44 -11.46 9.41
C GLN A 230 -15.25 -11.86 8.17
N VAL A 231 -14.70 -12.71 7.30
CA VAL A 231 -15.48 -13.31 6.21
C VAL A 231 -16.44 -14.30 6.87
N PRO A 232 -17.78 -14.14 6.73
CA PRO A 232 -18.71 -15.13 7.22
C PRO A 232 -18.35 -16.48 6.59
N SER A 233 -18.22 -17.52 7.41
CA SER A 233 -18.29 -18.90 6.92
C SER A 233 -19.47 -18.98 5.94
N GLU A 234 -19.27 -19.62 4.79
CA GLU A 234 -20.25 -19.73 3.69
C GLU A 234 -21.70 -19.79 4.19
N PRO A 235 -22.65 -19.10 3.52
CA PRO A 235 -24.04 -19.22 3.90
C PRO A 235 -24.42 -20.70 3.83
N SER A 236 -24.69 -21.29 4.99
CA SER A 236 -25.27 -22.62 5.11
C SER A 236 -26.49 -22.63 4.20
N ILE A 237 -26.45 -23.45 3.15
CA ILE A 237 -27.59 -23.66 2.25
C ILE A 237 -28.81 -23.91 3.15
N PRO A 238 -29.86 -23.07 3.09
CA PRO A 238 -31.04 -23.30 3.89
C PRO A 238 -31.62 -24.66 3.48
N GLN A 239 -31.53 -25.64 4.38
CA GLN A 239 -32.25 -26.89 4.23
C GLN A 239 -33.73 -26.52 4.17
N LYS A 240 -34.34 -26.70 2.99
CA LYS A 240 -35.79 -26.58 2.84
C LYS A 240 -36.45 -27.46 3.92
N PRO A 241 -37.40 -26.94 4.71
CA PRO A 241 -38.18 -27.79 5.59
C PRO A 241 -38.97 -28.78 4.72
N LYS A 242 -38.75 -30.09 4.95
CA LYS A 242 -39.63 -31.15 4.44
C LYS A 242 -40.95 -31.06 5.20
N SER A 243 -41.86 -30.20 4.75
CA SER A 243 -43.25 -30.21 5.22
C SER A 243 -44.20 -29.90 4.05
N ALA A 244 -44.41 -30.90 3.20
CA ALA A 244 -45.58 -30.96 2.29
C ALA A 244 -45.71 -32.39 1.73
N LYS A 245 -46.11 -33.34 2.58
CA LYS A 245 -46.80 -34.59 2.19
C LYS A 245 -47.64 -35.06 3.36
N LYS A 246 -48.77 -34.40 3.58
CA LYS A 246 -49.97 -34.92 4.28
C LYS A 246 -51.12 -33.93 4.08
N ALA A 247 -51.58 -33.86 2.84
CA ALA A 247 -52.83 -33.21 2.45
C ALA A 247 -53.31 -33.82 1.13
N GLU A 248 -53.39 -35.15 1.09
CA GLU A 248 -54.00 -35.90 -0.02
C GLU A 248 -54.37 -37.31 0.47
N GLU A 249 -55.12 -37.37 1.58
CA GLU A 249 -55.75 -38.61 2.08
C GLU A 249 -56.83 -38.25 3.12
N ALA A 250 -57.82 -37.43 2.71
CA ALA A 250 -59.02 -37.16 3.49
C ALA A 250 -60.18 -36.66 2.60
N ALA A 251 -60.30 -37.22 1.39
CA ALA A 251 -61.40 -36.90 0.47
C ALA A 251 -62.08 -38.14 -0.13
N ASP A 252 -61.93 -39.30 0.50
CA ASP A 252 -62.83 -40.44 0.29
C ASP A 252 -63.24 -40.98 1.66
N ILE A 253 -64.50 -41.40 1.77
CA ILE A 253 -65.27 -41.72 3.00
C ILE A 253 -66.00 -40.50 3.60
N VAL A 254 -67.01 -39.96 2.88
CA VAL A 254 -68.43 -39.89 3.34
C VAL A 254 -69.31 -39.68 2.08
N LYS A 255 -69.61 -40.77 1.38
CA LYS A 255 -70.85 -40.94 0.61
C LYS A 255 -71.27 -42.41 0.72
N SER A 256 -72.11 -42.69 1.71
CA SER A 256 -73.07 -43.79 1.76
C SER A 256 -74.21 -43.32 2.65
#